data_AF-A0A656YX78-F1
#
_entry.id   AF-A0A656YX78-F1
#
_cell.length_a   1.000
_cell.length_b   1.000
_cell.length_c   1.000
_cell.angle_alpha   90.00
_cell.angle_beta   90.00
_cell.angle_gamma   90.00
#
_symmetry.space_group_name_H-M   'P 1'
#
loop_
_entity.id
_entity.type
_entity.pdbx_description
1 polymer ?
#
loop_
_entity_poly.entity_id
_entity_poly.type
_entity_poly.pdbx_seq_one_letter_code
_entity_poly.pdbx_strand_id
1 'polypeptide(L)'
;EERAIKLIAESAPASDGARVAIQWLLQAGEIAAGTGKDKVTPREVRAAKQIAHEKVARRDLENLKGHDLLLLLAAVRGTEPSEAESVPSDELEERYRQICGEREREPLKHRTVLRRLERLSDLDVIDRRPTRAGEPPEVLIPGGKPAVLEGIIQELT
;
A
#
# COMPACT_ATOMS: atom_id res chain seq x y z
N GLU A 1 -27.90 11.73 1.15
CA GLU A 1 -27.84 10.29 1.50
C GLU A 1 -27.58 9.42 0.28
N GLU A 2 -28.34 9.56 -0.81
CA GLU A 2 -28.20 8.76 -2.04
C GLU A 2 -26.79 8.72 -2.65
N ARG A 3 -26.03 9.83 -2.57
CA ARG A 3 -24.64 9.90 -3.05
C ARG A 3 -23.65 9.02 -2.28
N ALA A 4 -23.87 8.79 -0.99
CA ALA A 4 -22.99 7.94 -0.18
C ALA A 4 -23.25 6.45 -0.48
N ILE A 5 -24.53 6.06 -0.54
CA ILE A 5 -24.94 4.69 -0.90
C ILE A 5 -24.51 4.36 -2.33
N LYS A 6 -24.72 5.29 -3.28
CA LYS A 6 -24.29 5.12 -4.67
C LYS A 6 -22.78 4.93 -4.78
N LEU A 7 -21.98 5.73 -4.05
CA LEU A 7 -20.52 5.57 -4.01
C LEU A 7 -20.10 4.19 -3.48
N ILE A 8 -20.78 3.67 -2.46
CA ILE A 8 -20.51 2.33 -1.92
C ILE A 8 -20.85 1.27 -2.97
N ALA A 9 -22.04 1.35 -3.57
CA ALA A 9 -22.50 0.38 -4.56
C ALA A 9 -21.60 0.33 -5.81
N GLU A 10 -21.13 1.48 -6.29
CA GLU A 10 -20.21 1.58 -7.43
C GLU A 10 -18.79 1.11 -7.09
N SER A 11 -18.39 1.19 -5.82
CA SER A 11 -17.04 0.84 -5.38
C SER A 11 -16.89 -0.61 -4.91
N ALA A 12 -18.00 -1.27 -4.60
CA ALA A 12 -17.97 -2.61 -4.01
C ALA A 12 -17.55 -3.65 -5.06
N PRO A 13 -16.66 -4.60 -4.72
CA PRO A 13 -16.20 -5.61 -5.67
C PRO A 13 -17.32 -6.56 -6.09
N ALA A 14 -17.27 -7.09 -7.32
CA ALA A 14 -18.33 -7.93 -7.86
C ALA A 14 -18.52 -9.28 -7.14
N SER A 15 -17.44 -9.82 -6.55
CA SER A 15 -17.44 -11.16 -5.94
C SER A 15 -17.92 -11.20 -4.49
N ASP A 16 -17.76 -10.13 -3.71
CA ASP A 16 -18.18 -10.06 -2.30
C ASP A 16 -18.88 -8.75 -1.89
N GLY A 17 -19.27 -7.94 -2.87
CA GLY A 17 -19.58 -6.53 -2.71
C GLY A 17 -20.65 -6.21 -1.69
N ALA A 18 -21.62 -7.09 -1.45
CA ALA A 18 -22.64 -6.87 -0.42
C ALA A 18 -22.04 -6.84 0.99
N ARG A 19 -21.13 -7.77 1.31
CA ARG A 19 -20.46 -7.83 2.62
C ARG A 19 -19.54 -6.62 2.82
N VAL A 20 -18.74 -6.31 1.80
CA VAL A 20 -17.83 -5.15 1.83
C VAL A 20 -18.59 -3.84 1.90
N ALA A 21 -19.70 -3.71 1.18
CA ALA A 21 -20.57 -2.54 1.25
C ALA A 21 -21.14 -2.31 2.66
N ILE A 22 -21.60 -3.37 3.33
CA ILE A 22 -22.08 -3.31 4.71
C ILE A 22 -20.96 -2.91 5.67
N GLN A 23 -19.76 -3.48 5.52
CA GLN A 23 -18.61 -3.09 6.35
C GLN A 23 -18.23 -1.62 6.16
N TRP A 24 -18.14 -1.14 4.92
CA TRP A 24 -17.84 0.26 4.65
C TRP A 24 -18.91 1.20 5.18
N LEU A 25 -20.18 0.82 5.08
CA LEU A 25 -21.29 1.61 5.62
C LEU A 25 -21.24 1.69 7.15
N LEU A 26 -21.01 0.56 7.82
CA LEU A 26 -20.87 0.48 9.28
C LEU A 26 -19.72 1.39 9.75
N GLN A 27 -18.53 1.22 9.17
CA GLN A 27 -17.34 2.01 9.48
C GLN A 27 -17.56 3.51 9.20
N ALA A 28 -18.25 3.86 8.11
CA ALA A 28 -18.57 5.26 7.81
C ALA A 28 -19.56 5.86 8.81
N GLY A 29 -20.50 5.07 9.32
CA GLY A 29 -21.41 5.46 10.39
C GLY A 29 -20.68 5.76 11.70
N GLU A 30 -19.71 4.92 12.07
CA GLU A 30 -18.85 5.13 13.24
C GLU A 30 -18.04 6.42 13.13
N ILE A 31 -17.46 6.70 11.95
CA ILE A 31 -16.72 7.95 11.70
C ILE A 31 -17.64 9.17 11.78
N ALA A 32 -18.86 9.08 11.24
CA ALA A 32 -19.84 10.17 11.33
C ALA A 32 -20.22 10.44 12.79
N ALA A 33 -20.53 9.39 13.56
CA ALA A 33 -20.87 9.50 14.97
C ALA A 33 -19.72 10.10 15.80
N GLY A 34 -18.48 9.63 15.57
CA GLY A 34 -17.29 10.15 16.25
C GLY A 34 -16.95 11.61 15.91
N THR A 35 -17.46 12.13 14.80
CA THR A 35 -17.30 13.53 14.38
C THR A 35 -18.50 14.42 14.69
N GLY A 36 -19.47 13.90 15.46
CA GLY A 36 -20.69 14.62 15.84
C GLY A 36 -21.68 14.83 14.69
N LYS A 37 -21.56 14.07 13.60
CA LYS A 37 -22.47 14.13 12.46
C LYS A 37 -23.60 13.13 12.62
N ASP A 38 -24.80 13.57 12.27
CA ASP A 38 -26.02 12.77 12.23
C ASP A 38 -26.18 11.98 10.92
N LYS A 39 -25.33 12.27 9.92
CA LYS A 39 -25.43 11.70 8.57
C LYS A 39 -24.10 11.27 7.99
N VAL A 40 -24.10 10.11 7.34
CA VAL A 40 -22.99 9.62 6.52
C VAL A 40 -22.97 10.36 5.18
N THR A 41 -21.83 10.97 4.84
CA THR A 41 -21.60 11.61 3.54
C THR A 41 -20.53 10.85 2.75
N PRO A 42 -20.35 11.15 1.44
CA PRO A 42 -19.27 10.56 0.65
C PRO A 42 -17.88 10.77 1.27
N ARG A 43 -17.68 11.79 2.12
CA ARG A 43 -16.43 12.01 2.84
C ARG A 43 -16.14 10.85 3.80
N GLU A 44 -17.10 10.48 4.64
CA GLU A 44 -16.93 9.40 5.61
C GLU A 44 -16.81 8.04 4.91
N VAL A 45 -17.53 7.83 3.80
CA VAL A 45 -17.38 6.61 2.97
C VAL A 45 -15.95 6.49 2.42
N ARG A 46 -15.37 7.57 1.89
CA ARG A 46 -13.97 7.55 1.42
C ARG A 46 -13.00 7.25 2.56
N ALA A 47 -13.21 7.82 3.74
CA ALA A 47 -12.39 7.54 4.92
C ALA A 47 -12.52 6.08 5.36
N ALA A 48 -13.73 5.53 5.41
CA ALA A 48 -13.98 4.13 5.74
C ALA A 48 -13.30 3.16 4.77
N LYS A 49 -13.39 3.43 3.46
CA LYS A 49 -12.66 2.69 2.43
C LYS A 49 -11.16 2.76 2.67
N GLN A 50 -10.62 3.96 2.90
CA GLN A 50 -9.19 4.14 3.15
C GLN A 50 -8.72 3.32 4.36
N ILE A 51 -9.44 3.36 5.48
CA ILE A 51 -9.12 2.56 6.67
C ILE A 51 -9.21 1.05 6.38
N ALA A 52 -10.19 0.61 5.58
CA ALA A 52 -10.28 -0.80 5.20
C ALA A 52 -9.07 -1.24 4.37
N HIS A 53 -8.65 -0.45 3.39
CA HIS A 53 -7.43 -0.71 2.60
C HIS A 53 -6.19 -0.72 3.50
N GLU A 54 -6.07 0.24 4.41
CA GLU A 54 -4.97 0.34 5.38
C GLU A 54 -4.87 -0.89 6.30
N LYS A 55 -6.02 -1.39 6.80
CA LYS A 55 -6.05 -2.59 7.65
C LYS A 55 -5.61 -3.84 6.90
N VAL A 56 -6.02 -3.99 5.63
CA VAL A 56 -5.58 -5.10 4.79
C VAL A 56 -4.08 -4.99 4.53
N ALA A 57 -3.61 -3.82 4.11
CA ALA A 57 -2.19 -3.57 3.91
C ALA A 57 -1.39 -3.87 5.18
N ARG A 58 -1.77 -3.34 6.35
CA ARG A 58 -1.08 -3.60 7.62
C ARG A 58 -0.99 -5.10 7.92
N ARG A 59 -2.08 -5.87 7.78
CA ARG A 59 -2.07 -7.31 8.02
C ARG A 59 -1.07 -8.04 7.11
N ASP A 60 -1.00 -7.64 5.84
CA ASP A 60 -0.11 -8.26 4.87
C ASP A 60 1.36 -7.86 5.16
N LEU A 61 1.59 -6.62 5.62
CA LEU A 61 2.90 -6.08 6.03
C LEU A 61 3.42 -6.61 7.36
N GLU A 62 2.57 -6.93 8.33
CA GLU A 62 2.96 -7.47 9.65
C GLU A 62 3.72 -8.81 9.55
N ASN A 63 3.54 -9.54 8.44
CA ASN A 63 4.26 -10.79 8.17
C ASN A 63 5.66 -10.56 7.56
N LEU A 64 5.97 -9.35 7.11
CA LEU A 64 7.27 -8.97 6.56
C LEU A 64 8.22 -8.54 7.67
N LYS A 65 9.51 -8.87 7.55
CA LYS A 65 10.51 -8.57 8.60
C LYS A 65 11.85 -8.14 8.03
N GLY A 66 12.52 -7.25 8.77
CA GLY A 66 13.88 -6.82 8.46
C GLY A 66 13.98 -6.19 7.07
N HIS A 67 14.82 -6.76 6.21
CA HIS A 67 15.09 -6.19 4.89
C HIS A 67 13.88 -6.19 3.94
N ASP A 68 12.85 -7.01 4.17
CA ASP A 68 11.63 -6.96 3.34
C ASP A 68 10.90 -5.63 3.52
N LEU A 69 10.78 -5.18 4.77
CA LEU A 69 10.18 -3.88 5.08
C LEU A 69 11.06 -2.72 4.62
N LEU A 70 12.38 -2.85 4.72
CA LEU A 70 13.30 -1.82 4.21
C LEU A 70 13.27 -1.69 2.68
N LEU A 71 13.11 -2.80 1.96
CA LEU A 71 12.92 -2.80 0.51
C LEU A 71 11.59 -2.16 0.14
N LEU A 72 10.53 -2.48 0.87
CA LEU A 72 9.23 -1.86 0.64
C LEU A 72 9.25 -0.36 0.97
N LEU A 73 9.93 0.05 2.04
CA LEU A 73 10.14 1.47 2.38
C LEU A 73 10.87 2.21 1.24
N ALA A 74 11.88 1.57 0.64
CA ALA A 74 12.59 2.12 -0.51
C ALA A 74 11.67 2.29 -1.73
N ALA A 75 10.77 1.33 -1.96
CA ALA A 75 9.79 1.42 -3.03
C ALA A 75 8.77 2.54 -2.76
N VAL A 76 8.23 2.63 -1.54
CA VAL A 76 7.24 3.65 -1.17
C VAL A 76 7.82 5.06 -1.23
N ARG A 77 9.07 5.25 -0.80
CA ARG A 77 9.76 6.55 -0.91
C ARG A 77 10.16 6.90 -2.34
N GLY A 78 10.22 5.90 -3.22
CA GLY A 78 10.58 6.07 -4.61
C GLY A 78 9.41 6.33 -5.53
N THR A 79 8.19 5.98 -5.13
CA THR A 79 7.00 6.26 -5.92
C THR A 79 6.66 7.74 -5.83
N GLU A 80 6.53 8.38 -6.99
CA GLU A 80 6.00 9.73 -7.03
C GLU A 80 4.49 9.71 -6.74
N PRO A 81 3.92 10.79 -6.18
CA PRO A 81 2.48 10.95 -6.08
C PRO A 81 1.74 11.02 -7.44
N SER A 82 2.48 10.97 -8.56
CA SER A 82 1.98 11.04 -9.93
C SER A 82 1.61 9.64 -10.45
N GLU A 83 0.97 9.55 -11.63
CA GLU A 83 0.40 8.31 -12.20
C GLU A 83 1.42 7.17 -12.44
N ALA A 84 2.72 7.43 -12.32
CA ALA A 84 3.74 6.40 -12.29
C ALA A 84 3.94 5.89 -10.86
N GLU A 85 3.07 4.98 -10.42
CA GLU A 85 3.20 4.24 -9.15
C GLU A 85 4.37 3.23 -9.18
N SER A 86 5.38 3.43 -10.02
CA SER A 86 6.47 2.48 -10.26
C SER A 86 7.85 3.07 -10.00
N VAL A 87 8.77 2.22 -9.55
CA VAL A 87 10.17 2.57 -9.30
C VAL A 87 11.08 1.61 -10.08
N PRO A 88 12.05 2.12 -10.87
CA PRO A 88 13.10 1.30 -11.47
C PRO A 88 13.88 0.47 -10.42
N SER A 89 14.15 -0.80 -10.71
CA SER A 89 14.78 -1.72 -9.74
C SER A 89 16.19 -1.30 -9.30
N ASP A 90 16.94 -0.60 -10.15
CA ASP A 90 18.26 -0.04 -9.84
C ASP A 90 18.16 1.13 -8.86
N GLU A 91 17.25 2.07 -9.11
CA GLU A 91 16.96 3.19 -8.23
C GLU A 91 16.42 2.70 -6.87
N LEU A 92 15.58 1.67 -6.89
CA LEU A 92 15.08 0.99 -5.70
C LEU A 92 16.22 0.42 -4.84
N GLU A 93 17.20 -0.25 -5.46
CA GLU A 93 18.32 -0.83 -4.73
C GLU A 93 19.24 0.24 -4.14
N GLU A 94 19.47 1.34 -4.85
CA GLU A 94 20.21 2.48 -4.33
C GLU A 94 19.53 3.09 -3.10
N ARG A 95 18.23 3.38 -3.19
CA ARG A 95 17.42 3.87 -2.06
C ARG A 95 17.44 2.90 -0.88
N TYR A 96 17.31 1.60 -1.14
CA TYR A 96 17.39 0.58 -0.10
C TYR A 96 18.74 0.61 0.65
N ARG A 97 19.86 0.81 -0.05
CA ARG A 97 21.18 0.95 0.61
C ARG A 97 21.25 2.20 1.47
N GLN A 98 20.71 3.33 1.00
CA GLN A 98 20.64 4.56 1.79
C GLN A 98 19.84 4.36 3.08
N ILE A 99 18.64 3.76 2.97
CA ILE A 99 17.77 3.42 4.11
C ILE A 99 18.46 2.46 5.08
N CYS A 100 19.20 1.47 4.58
CA CYS A 100 19.98 0.58 5.44
C CYS A 100 21.02 1.37 6.25
N GLY A 101 21.69 2.35 5.62
CA GLY A 101 22.61 3.27 6.30
C GLY A 101 21.93 4.11 7.39
N GLU A 102 20.76 4.71 7.09
CA GLU A 102 19.96 5.48 8.05
C GLU A 102 19.55 4.65 9.29
N ARG A 103 19.38 3.34 9.11
CA ARG A 103 18.90 2.42 10.14
C ARG A 103 20.01 1.56 10.76
N GLU A 104 21.28 1.88 10.51
CA GLU A 104 22.46 1.13 10.99
C GLU A 104 22.39 -0.38 10.66
N ARG A 105 21.86 -0.72 9.48
CA ARG A 105 21.77 -2.08 8.95
C ARG A 105 22.77 -2.28 7.81
N GLU A 106 23.36 -3.47 7.74
CA GLU A 106 24.21 -3.83 6.60
C GLU A 106 23.33 -4.22 5.40
N PRO A 107 23.49 -3.59 4.22
CA PRO A 107 22.68 -3.89 3.06
C PRO A 107 22.97 -5.30 2.51
N LEU A 108 21.92 -5.97 2.04
CA LEU A 108 22.06 -7.28 1.40
C LEU A 108 22.76 -7.18 0.03
N LYS A 109 23.41 -8.27 -0.36
CA LYS A 109 23.99 -8.41 -1.71
C LYS A 109 22.88 -8.36 -2.78
N HIS A 110 23.18 -7.77 -3.93
CA HIS A 110 22.27 -7.62 -5.08
C HIS A 110 21.43 -8.87 -5.40
N ARG A 111 22.06 -10.04 -5.56
CA ARG A 111 21.33 -11.31 -5.83
C ARG A 111 20.32 -11.70 -4.75
N THR A 112 20.57 -11.32 -3.49
CA THR A 112 19.64 -11.56 -2.38
C THR A 112 18.50 -10.55 -2.38
N VAL A 113 18.78 -9.30 -2.74
CA VAL A 113 17.76 -8.27 -2.95
C VAL A 113 16.77 -8.73 -4.04
N LEU A 114 17.28 -9.16 -5.20
CA LEU A 114 16.43 -9.66 -6.29
C LEU A 114 15.51 -10.81 -5.86
N ARG A 115 16.05 -11.81 -5.16
CA ARG A 115 15.24 -12.93 -4.63
C ARG A 115 14.17 -12.48 -3.63
N ARG A 116 14.44 -11.43 -2.85
CA ARG A 116 13.43 -10.86 -1.93
C ARG A 116 12.35 -10.10 -2.69
N LEU A 117 12.71 -9.34 -3.72
CA LEU A 117 11.73 -8.69 -4.59
C LEU A 117 10.85 -9.71 -5.32
N GLU A 118 11.43 -10.82 -5.80
CA GLU A 118 10.65 -11.95 -6.34
C GLU A 118 9.63 -12.45 -5.34
N ARG A 119 10.07 -12.75 -4.11
CA ARG A 119 9.16 -13.23 -3.06
C ARG A 119 8.09 -12.21 -2.67
N LEU A 120 8.41 -10.91 -2.62
CA LEU A 120 7.42 -9.86 -2.36
C LEU A 120 6.39 -9.78 -3.48
N SER A 121 6.81 -10.05 -4.72
CA SER A 121 5.90 -10.15 -5.85
C SER A 121 5.01 -11.38 -5.78
N ASP A 122 5.54 -12.54 -5.39
CA ASP A 122 4.77 -13.78 -5.21
C ASP A 122 3.72 -13.67 -4.09
N LEU A 123 3.90 -12.73 -3.17
CA LEU A 123 2.97 -12.43 -2.07
C LEU A 123 1.94 -11.35 -2.43
N ASP A 124 1.92 -10.88 -3.70
CA ASP A 124 1.10 -9.76 -4.18
C ASP A 124 1.31 -8.45 -3.37
N VAL A 125 2.47 -8.31 -2.70
CA VAL A 125 2.83 -7.09 -1.96
C VAL A 125 3.38 -6.01 -2.89
N ILE A 126 3.98 -6.42 -4.01
CA ILE A 126 4.44 -5.56 -5.09
C ILE A 126 4.11 -6.19 -6.45
N ASP A 127 3.92 -5.38 -7.49
CA ASP A 127 3.96 -5.89 -8.87
C ASP A 127 5.33 -5.63 -9.48
N ARG A 128 5.90 -6.66 -10.13
CA ARG A 128 7.11 -6.51 -10.94
C ARG A 128 6.75 -6.49 -12.42
N ARG A 129 6.95 -5.37 -13.09
CA ARG A 129 6.72 -5.25 -14.54
C ARG A 129 8.04 -5.32 -15.29
N PRO A 130 8.20 -6.23 -16.28
CA PRO A 130 9.30 -6.16 -17.20
C PRO A 130 9.16 -4.91 -18.06
N THR A 131 10.20 -4.10 -18.08
CA THR A 131 10.33 -2.92 -18.96
C THR A 131 10.89 -3.35 -20.32
N ARG A 132 11.13 -2.41 -21.24
CA ARG A 132 11.67 -2.75 -22.57
C ARG A 132 13.03 -3.46 -22.46
N ALA A 133 13.39 -4.24 -23.46
CA ALA A 133 14.66 -4.98 -23.46
C ALA A 133 15.86 -4.05 -23.22
N GLY A 134 16.48 -4.18 -22.05
CA GLY A 134 17.62 -3.36 -21.61
C GLY A 134 17.34 -2.43 -20.42
N GLU A 135 16.08 -2.28 -20.01
CA GLU A 135 15.69 -1.48 -18.85
C GLU A 135 15.52 -2.36 -17.58
N PRO A 136 15.82 -1.84 -16.38
CA PRO A 136 15.55 -2.54 -15.13
C PRO A 136 14.04 -2.67 -14.90
N PRO A 137 13.56 -3.78 -14.33
CA PRO A 137 12.13 -3.97 -14.08
C PRO A 137 11.60 -2.93 -13.10
N GLU A 138 10.33 -2.59 -13.25
CA GLU A 138 9.64 -1.62 -12.39
C GLU A 138 8.93 -2.33 -11.23
N VAL A 139 8.98 -1.74 -10.05
CA VAL A 139 8.28 -2.19 -8.84
C VAL A 139 7.11 -1.27 -8.55
N LEU A 140 5.89 -1.80 -8.62
CA LEU A 140 4.63 -1.14 -8.25
C LEU A 140 4.21 -1.53 -6.84
N ILE A 141 3.56 -0.62 -6.10
CA ILE A 141 3.00 -0.94 -4.79
C ILE A 141 1.46 -0.95 -4.88
N PRO A 142 0.81 -2.13 -4.90
CA PRO A 142 -0.63 -2.23 -5.03
C PRO A 142 -1.35 -1.63 -3.82
N GLY A 143 -2.23 -0.67 -4.07
CA GLY A 143 -3.35 -0.33 -3.20
C GLY A 143 -3.00 0.39 -1.90
N GLY A 144 -2.91 1.72 -1.95
CA GLY A 144 -2.80 2.58 -0.77
C GLY A 144 -2.15 3.91 -1.15
N LYS A 145 -2.38 4.97 -0.38
CA LYS A 145 -1.60 6.21 -0.59
C LYS A 145 -0.16 5.94 -0.10
N PRO A 146 0.90 6.24 -0.87
CA PRO A 146 2.29 6.00 -0.48
C PRO A 146 2.61 6.51 0.94
N ALA A 147 2.17 7.73 1.29
CA ALA A 147 2.38 8.31 2.62
C ALA A 147 1.82 7.47 3.78
N VAL A 148 0.72 6.75 3.55
CA VAL A 148 0.07 5.91 4.56
C VAL A 148 0.82 4.59 4.73
N LEU A 149 1.20 3.96 3.61
CA LEU A 149 2.03 2.76 3.62
C LEU A 149 3.39 3.04 4.27
N GLU A 150 3.98 4.21 3.98
CA GLU A 150 5.23 4.64 4.61
C GLU A 150 5.09 4.68 6.13
N GLY A 151 4.04 5.31 6.65
CA GLY A 151 3.79 5.38 8.10
C GLY A 151 3.70 4.00 8.74
N ILE A 152 2.95 3.07 8.13
CA ILE A 152 2.82 1.69 8.62
C ILE A 152 4.18 0.97 8.60
N ILE A 153 4.96 1.11 7.52
CA ILE A 153 6.27 0.45 7.41
C ILE A 153 7.27 1.02 8.42
N GLN A 154 7.26 2.33 8.65
CA GLN A 154 8.13 2.98 9.64
C GLN A 154 7.84 2.53 11.08
N GLU A 155 6.58 2.22 11.42
CA GLU A 155 6.23 1.63 12.72
C GLU A 155 6.76 0.20 12.90
N LEU A 156 6.91 -0.54 11.79
CA LEU A 156 7.32 -1.95 11.78
C LEU A 156 8.85 -2.13 11.62
N THR A 157 9.62 -1.06 11.39
CA THR A 157 11.07 -1.09 11.09
C THR A 157 11.95 -0.41 12.12
#